data_AF-A0A381TX35-F1
#
_entry.id   AF-A0A381TX35-F1
#
_cell.length_a   1.000
_cell.length_b   1.000
_cell.length_c   1.000
_cell.angle_alpha   90.00
_cell.angle_beta   90.00
_cell.angle_gamma   90.00
#
_symmetry.space_group_name_H-M   'P 1'
#
loop_
_entity.id
_entity.type
_entity.pdbx_description
1 polymer ?
#
loop_
_entity_poly.entity_id
_entity_poly.type
_entity_poly.pdbx_seq_one_letter_code
_entity_poly.pdbx_strand_id
1 'polypeptide(L)'
;MDFLKSMDKSLDAENILKQAEKEEEDSSQILRYTQEIKKNTLKFKSMIIKILWKIILSDNNLDAYEGNLMRRICGLLHFPDKSSGEIRLEVLKEKSS
;
A
#
# COMPACT_ATOMS: atom_id res chain seq x y z
N MET A 1 -10.07 4.69 9.10
CA MET A 1 -10.04 6.17 9.06
C MET A 1 -8.84 6.77 9.76
N ASP A 2 -8.46 6.23 10.92
CA ASP A 2 -7.39 6.81 11.73
C ASP A 2 -6.03 6.85 11.02
N PHE A 3 -5.75 5.89 10.14
CA PHE A 3 -4.55 5.91 9.30
C PHE A 3 -4.44 7.15 8.40
N LEU A 4 -5.48 7.49 7.62
CA LEU A 4 -5.44 8.66 6.73
C LEU A 4 -5.32 9.96 7.53
N LYS A 5 -6.07 10.08 8.63
CA LYS A 5 -6.00 11.23 9.54
C LYS A 5 -4.66 11.33 10.27
N SER A 6 -3.95 10.21 10.46
CA SER A 6 -2.60 10.20 11.03
C SER A 6 -1.55 10.75 10.07
N MET A 7 -1.79 10.69 8.75
CA MET A 7 -0.90 11.27 7.74
C MET A 7 -1.09 12.79 7.62
N ASP A 8 -2.34 13.25 7.60
CA ASP A 8 -2.67 14.67 7.65
C ASP A 8 -4.07 14.85 8.27
N LYS A 9 -4.11 15.56 9.40
CA LYS A 9 -5.33 15.79 10.19
C LYS A 9 -6.32 16.72 9.50
N SER A 10 -5.88 17.50 8.51
CA SER A 10 -6.73 18.41 7.74
C SER A 10 -7.48 17.70 6.60
N LEU A 11 -7.13 16.44 6.30
CA LEU A 11 -7.78 15.67 5.27
C LEU A 11 -9.22 15.32 5.65
N ASP A 12 -10.13 15.53 4.69
CA ASP A 12 -11.45 14.92 4.70
C ASP A 12 -11.33 13.45 4.28
N ALA A 13 -10.86 12.62 5.22
CA ALA A 13 -10.62 11.20 5.00
C ALA A 13 -11.90 10.45 4.56
N GLU A 14 -13.08 10.94 4.93
CA GLU A 14 -14.36 10.34 4.55
C GLU A 14 -14.70 10.58 3.09
N ASN A 15 -14.54 11.82 2.63
CA ASN A 15 -14.75 12.14 1.23
C ASN A 15 -13.71 11.47 0.33
N ILE A 16 -12.44 11.43 0.75
CA ILE A 16 -11.38 10.72 0.01
C ILE A 16 -11.71 9.24 -0.13
N LEU A 17 -12.14 8.58 0.95
CA LEU A 17 -12.49 7.17 0.91
C LEU A 17 -13.69 6.92 -0.02
N LYS A 18 -14.74 7.72 0.08
CA LYS A 18 -15.92 7.62 -0.80
C LYS A 18 -15.57 7.80 -2.28
N GLN A 19 -14.66 8.72 -2.60
CA GLN A 19 -14.18 8.90 -3.97
C GLN A 19 -13.37 7.69 -4.45
N ALA A 20 -12.49 7.16 -3.59
CA ALA A 20 -11.70 5.98 -3.91
C ALA A 20 -12.57 4.73 -4.13
N GLU A 21 -13.60 4.52 -3.30
CA GLU A 21 -14.57 3.42 -3.46
C GLU A 21 -15.33 3.55 -4.79
N LYS A 22 -15.81 4.74 -5.11
CA LYS A 22 -16.50 4.99 -6.39
C LYS A 22 -15.58 4.75 -7.59
N GLU A 23 -14.34 5.23 -7.52
CA GLU A 23 -13.36 4.98 -8.58
C GLU A 23 -13.01 3.49 -8.71
N GLU A 24 -12.97 2.74 -7.61
CA GLU A 24 -12.73 1.30 -7.61
C GLU A 24 -13.89 0.54 -8.25
N GLU A 25 -15.13 0.89 -7.92
CA GLU A 25 -16.34 0.32 -8.51
C GLU A 25 -16.41 0.56 -10.03
N ASP A 26 -15.99 1.76 -10.48
CA ASP A 26 -15.91 2.12 -11.90
C ASP A 26 -14.65 1.54 -12.61
N SER A 27 -13.70 0.99 -11.87
CA SER A 27 -12.40 0.54 -12.39
C SER A 27 -12.30 -0.98 -12.48
N SER A 28 -12.26 -1.50 -13.70
CA SER A 28 -12.04 -2.92 -13.96
C SER A 28 -10.58 -3.37 -13.80
N GLN A 29 -9.62 -2.46 -13.60
CA GLN A 29 -8.19 -2.79 -13.66
C GLN A 29 -7.31 -2.04 -12.65
N ILE A 30 -6.69 -2.80 -11.75
CA ILE A 30 -5.63 -2.33 -10.85
C ILE A 30 -4.42 -1.74 -11.58
N LEU A 31 -4.22 -2.13 -12.84
CA LEU A 31 -3.08 -1.74 -13.67
C LEU A 31 -2.97 -0.22 -13.81
N ARG A 32 -4.11 0.47 -13.99
CA ARG A 32 -4.15 1.94 -14.16
C ARG A 32 -3.50 2.66 -12.98
N TYR A 33 -3.78 2.24 -11.76
CA TYR A 33 -3.18 2.82 -10.55
C TYR A 33 -1.68 2.51 -10.45
N THR A 34 -1.29 1.27 -10.77
CA THR A 34 0.13 0.88 -10.73
C THR A 34 0.99 1.59 -11.78
N GLN A 35 0.43 1.97 -12.94
CA GLN A 35 1.16 2.67 -14.00
C GLN A 35 1.63 4.06 -13.56
N GLU A 36 0.80 4.80 -12.83
CA GLU A 36 1.18 6.13 -12.32
C GLU A 36 2.26 6.03 -11.25
N ILE A 37 2.14 5.07 -10.33
CA ILE A 37 3.16 4.81 -9.30
C ILE A 37 4.47 4.31 -9.94
N LYS A 38 4.38 3.49 -11.00
CA LYS A 38 5.55 2.94 -11.71
C LYS A 38 6.44 4.03 -12.32
N LYS A 39 5.89 5.16 -12.75
CA LYS A 39 6.65 6.29 -13.35
C LYS A 39 7.36 7.18 -12.31
N ASN A 40 7.08 6.96 -11.02
CA ASN A 40 7.65 7.77 -9.94
C ASN A 40 9.01 7.25 -9.44
N THR A 41 9.63 8.03 -8.55
CA THR A 41 10.95 7.69 -7.97
C THR A 41 10.92 6.42 -7.12
N LEU A 42 12.07 5.76 -6.97
CA LEU A 42 12.18 4.59 -6.09
C LEU A 42 11.76 4.92 -4.65
N LYS A 43 12.09 6.12 -4.15
CA LYS A 43 11.69 6.60 -2.82
C LYS A 43 10.16 6.66 -2.68
N PHE A 44 9.48 7.18 -3.69
CA PHE A 44 8.01 7.22 -3.71
C PHE A 44 7.42 5.80 -3.75
N LYS A 45 7.97 4.92 -4.61
CA LYS A 45 7.55 3.50 -4.65
C LYS A 45 7.74 2.82 -3.29
N SER A 46 8.88 3.01 -2.64
CA SER A 46 9.14 2.47 -1.30
C SER A 46 8.12 2.96 -0.27
N MET A 47 7.74 4.25 -0.33
CA MET A 47 6.72 4.81 0.55
C MET A 47 5.36 4.12 0.35
N ILE A 48 4.93 3.95 -0.90
CA ILE A 48 3.68 3.23 -1.22
C ILE A 48 3.73 1.78 -0.74
N ILE A 49 4.83 1.06 -0.99
CA ILE A 49 5.02 -0.31 -0.52
C ILE A 49 4.97 -0.40 1.01
N LYS A 50 5.56 0.57 1.73
CA LYS A 50 5.48 0.64 3.20
C LYS A 50 4.06 0.86 3.70
N ILE A 51 3.30 1.75 3.05
CA ILE A 51 1.89 1.98 3.37
C ILE A 51 1.05 0.71 3.16
N LEU A 52 1.24 0.03 2.03
CA LEU A 52 0.54 -1.22 1.73
C LEU A 52 0.83 -2.31 2.76
N TRP A 53 2.12 -2.49 3.12
CA TRP A 53 2.48 -3.42 4.20
C TRP A 53 1.83 -3.05 5.54
N LYS A 54 1.75 -1.76 5.89
CA LYS A 54 1.06 -1.33 7.13
C LYS A 54 -0.43 -1.67 7.12
N ILE A 55 -1.09 -1.52 5.98
CA ILE A 55 -2.52 -1.84 5.84
C ILE A 55 -2.75 -3.35 5.94
N ILE A 56 -1.99 -4.12 5.16
CA ILE A 56 -2.10 -5.58 5.09
C ILE A 56 -1.80 -6.20 6.46
N LEU A 57 -0.69 -5.81 7.09
CA LEU A 57 -0.28 -6.29 8.42
C LEU A 57 -1.09 -5.67 9.58
N SER A 58 -2.06 -4.81 9.29
CA SER A 58 -2.95 -4.25 10.30
C SER A 58 -3.90 -5.29 10.86
N ASP A 59 -4.24 -6.31 10.07
CA ASP A 59 -5.00 -7.46 10.54
C ASP A 59 -4.06 -8.52 11.15
N ASN A 60 -4.56 -9.32 12.10
CA ASN A 60 -3.75 -10.30 12.81
C ASN A 60 -3.56 -11.62 12.04
N ASN A 61 -4.10 -11.74 10.83
CA ASN A 61 -4.06 -12.95 10.00
C ASN A 61 -3.06 -12.81 8.85
N LEU A 62 -1.79 -13.03 9.17
CA LEU A 62 -0.70 -13.20 8.22
C LEU A 62 -0.85 -14.53 7.46
N ASP A 63 -1.57 -14.53 6.34
CA ASP A 63 -1.70 -15.72 5.46
C ASP A 63 -0.87 -15.58 4.17
N ALA A 64 -0.57 -16.71 3.52
CA ALA A 64 0.17 -16.82 2.26
C ALA A 64 -0.42 -15.96 1.12
N TYR A 65 -1.70 -15.60 1.22
CA TYR A 65 -2.39 -14.71 0.30
C TYR A 65 -1.77 -13.31 0.24
N GLU A 66 -1.39 -12.73 1.37
CA GLU A 66 -0.86 -11.37 1.45
C GLU A 66 0.51 -11.23 0.78
N GLY A 67 1.37 -12.23 1.00
CA GLY A 67 2.69 -12.28 0.35
C GLY A 67 2.59 -12.39 -1.17
N ASN A 68 1.60 -13.15 -1.67
CA ASN A 68 1.34 -13.25 -3.10
C ASN A 68 0.79 -11.96 -3.69
N LEU A 69 -0.11 -11.27 -2.98
CA LEU A 69 -0.61 -9.96 -3.38
C LEU A 69 0.53 -8.94 -3.48
N MET A 70 1.37 -8.83 -2.45
CA MET A 70 2.50 -7.90 -2.44
C MET A 70 3.51 -8.20 -3.54
N ARG A 71 3.80 -9.48 -3.81
CA ARG A 71 4.68 -9.86 -4.93
C ARG A 71 4.11 -9.42 -6.28
N ARG A 72 2.79 -9.59 -6.51
CA ARG A 72 2.13 -9.11 -7.74
C ARG A 72 2.22 -7.60 -7.87
N ILE A 73 1.99 -6.86 -6.78
CA ILE A 73 2.10 -5.39 -6.76
C ILE A 73 3.54 -4.95 -7.05
N CYS A 74 4.55 -5.54 -6.39
CA CYS A 74 5.96 -5.24 -6.64
C CYS A 74 6.35 -5.48 -8.10
N GLY A 75 5.88 -6.59 -8.70
CA GLY A 75 6.07 -6.87 -10.13
C GLY A 75 5.49 -5.78 -11.04
N LEU A 76 4.27 -5.31 -10.76
CA LEU A 76 3.63 -4.24 -11.52
C LEU A 76 4.36 -2.89 -11.39
N LEU A 77 4.91 -2.60 -10.20
CA LEU A 77 5.63 -1.36 -9.91
C LEU A 77 7.11 -1.36 -10.35
N HIS A 78 7.61 -2.51 -10.80
CA HIS A 78 9.03 -2.78 -11.02
C HIS A 78 9.86 -2.46 -9.77
N PHE A 79 9.35 -2.88 -8.61
CA PHE A 79 9.99 -2.66 -7.31
C PHE A 79 10.73 -3.93 -6.87
N PRO A 80 12.00 -3.85 -6.41
CA PRO A 80 12.76 -5.03 -6.03
C PRO A 80 12.12 -5.80 -4.87
N ASP A 81 11.94 -7.12 -5.04
CA ASP A 81 11.37 -8.00 -4.02
C ASP A 81 12.16 -7.96 -2.70
N LYS A 82 13.50 -7.89 -2.78
CA LYS A 82 14.37 -7.77 -1.60
C LYS A 82 14.02 -6.54 -0.76
N SER A 83 13.89 -5.38 -1.41
CA SER A 83 13.54 -4.12 -0.73
C SER A 83 12.12 -4.17 -0.16
N SER A 84 11.18 -4.85 -0.82
CA SER A 84 9.83 -5.07 -0.27
C SER A 84 9.87 -5.91 1.00
N GLY A 85 10.70 -6.96 1.02
CA GLY A 85 10.92 -7.80 2.21
C GLY A 85 11.56 -7.03 3.37
N GLU A 86 12.54 -6.16 3.09
CA GLU A 86 13.16 -5.29 4.09
C GLU A 86 12.13 -4.34 4.72
N ILE A 87 11.27 -3.70 3.91
CA ILE A 87 10.19 -2.83 4.38
C ILE A 87 9.19 -3.61 5.25
N ARG A 88 8.84 -4.85 4.86
CA ARG A 88 7.96 -5.71 5.67
C ARG A 88 8.54 -5.92 7.07
N LEU A 89 9.84 -6.24 7.17
CA LEU A 89 10.51 -6.45 8.45
C LEU A 89 10.55 -5.18 9.29
N GLU A 90 10.75 -4.02 8.66
CA GLU A 90 10.69 -2.72 9.34
C GLU A 90 9.30 -2.46 9.94
N VAL A 91 8.23 -2.67 9.18
CA VAL A 91 6.84 -2.50 9.65
C VAL A 91 6.51 -3.46 10.81
N LEU A 92 6.95 -4.71 10.76
CA LEU A 92 6.74 -5.67 11.84
C LEU A 92 7.46 -5.27 13.14
N LYS A 93 8.66 -4.67 13.02
CA LYS A 93 9.39 -4.12 14.17
C LYS A 93 8.65 -2.92 14.77
N GLU A 94 8.14 -2.02 13.93
CA GLU A 94 7.34 -0.87 14.38
C GLU A 94 6.08 -1.28 15.15
N LYS A 95 5.43 -2.41 14.79
CA LYS A 95 4.24 -2.92 15.48
C LYS A 95 4.54 -3.57 16.85
N SER A 96 5.79 -3.98 17.07
CA SER A 96 6.21 -4.70 18.29
C SER A 96 6.84 -3.79 19.36
N SER A 97 6.99 -2.50 19.06
CA SER A 97 7.49 -1.45 19.97
C SER A 97 6.35 -0.56 20.45
#